data_AF-A0A0P0RNY7-F1
#
_entry.id   AF-A0A0P0RNY7-F1
#
_cell.length_a   1.000
_cell.length_b   1.000
_cell.length_c   1.000
_cell.angle_alpha   90.00
_cell.angle_beta   90.00
_cell.angle_gamma   90.00
#
_symmetry.space_group_name_H-M   'P 1'
#
loop_
_entity.id
_entity.type
_entity.pdbx_description
1 polymer ?
#
loop_
_entity_poly.entity_id
_entity_poly.type
_entity_poly.pdbx_seq_one_letter_code
_entity_poly.pdbx_strand_id
1 'polypeptide(L)'
;MEALSTLSEYLERALDKALSLIMLRTGVEDARLYLGDVSAPKEEWASCGTIHRELSDAILVATQSGLNHLSIDGQTYRFTRVFAQAENRGAIVFTPA
;
A
#
# COMPACT_ATOMS: atom_id res chain seq x y z
N MET A 1 12.40 -0.58 10.70
CA MET A 1 11.59 -1.83 10.77
C MET A 1 11.36 -2.25 9.32
N GLU A 2 11.73 -3.47 8.93
CA GLU A 2 11.67 -3.94 7.52
C GLU A 2 10.32 -3.65 6.83
N ALA A 3 9.20 -3.83 7.54
CA ALA A 3 7.86 -3.52 7.05
C ALA A 3 7.66 -2.05 6.67
N LEU A 4 8.09 -1.12 7.54
CA LEU A 4 7.96 0.31 7.29
C LEU A 4 8.92 0.78 6.19
N SER A 5 10.16 0.27 6.18
CA SER A 5 11.14 0.57 5.12
C SER A 5 10.63 0.08 3.75
N THR A 6 10.05 -1.13 3.70
CA THR A 6 9.40 -1.65 2.49
C THR A 6 8.22 -0.75 2.08
N LEU A 7 7.37 -0.36 3.03
CA LEU A 7 6.25 0.53 2.72
C LEU A 7 6.73 1.87 2.15
N SER A 8 7.78 2.48 2.72
CA SER A 8 8.31 3.76 2.21
C SER A 8 8.76 3.66 0.75
N GLU A 9 9.45 2.59 0.35
CA GLU A 9 9.87 2.41 -1.05
C GLU A 9 8.68 2.44 -2.02
N TYR A 10 7.55 1.82 -1.64
CA TYR A 10 6.34 1.86 -2.46
C TYR A 10 5.59 3.19 -2.39
N LEU A 11 5.62 3.89 -1.25
CA LEU A 11 5.03 5.23 -1.11
C LEU A 11 5.79 6.25 -1.96
N GLU A 12 7.12 6.20 -2.01
CA GLU A 12 7.95 7.04 -2.87
C GLU A 12 7.57 6.83 -4.35
N ARG A 13 7.47 5.57 -4.79
CA ARG A 13 7.06 5.26 -6.17
C ARG A 13 5.63 5.71 -6.49
N ALA A 14 4.75 5.73 -5.49
CA ALA A 14 3.37 6.20 -5.62
C ALA A 14 3.34 7.75 -5.72
N LEU A 15 4.13 8.44 -4.90
CA LEU A 15 4.34 9.90 -4.95
C LEU A 15 4.88 10.34 -6.31
N ASP A 16 5.93 9.67 -6.80
CA ASP A 16 6.57 9.99 -8.10
C ASP A 16 5.58 9.95 -9.26
N LYS A 17 4.54 9.11 -9.16
CA LYS A 17 3.52 8.94 -10.19
C LYS A 17 2.22 9.69 -9.89
N ALA A 18 2.12 10.37 -8.75
CA ALA A 18 0.88 10.94 -8.23
C ALA A 18 -0.29 9.93 -8.19
N LEU A 19 0.00 8.70 -7.76
CA LEU A 19 -0.95 7.58 -7.65
C LEU A 19 -1.03 7.07 -6.22
N SER A 20 -2.03 6.22 -5.95
CA SER A 20 -2.09 5.45 -4.70
C SER A 20 -1.38 4.11 -4.84
N LEU A 21 -0.84 3.62 -3.73
CA LEU A 21 -0.39 2.24 -3.60
C LEU A 21 -1.58 1.36 -3.18
N ILE A 22 -1.88 0.35 -3.99
CA ILE A 22 -2.96 -0.61 -3.75
C ILE A 22 -2.33 -1.94 -3.38
N MET A 23 -2.60 -2.40 -2.16
CA MET A 23 -2.21 -3.71 -1.65
C MET A 23 -3.42 -4.64 -1.73
N LEU A 24 -3.42 -5.51 -2.74
CA LEU A 24 -4.49 -6.48 -2.97
C LEU A 24 -4.16 -7.79 -2.23
N ARG A 25 -5.01 -8.18 -1.29
CA ARG A 25 -4.85 -9.47 -0.61
C ARG A 25 -5.50 -10.58 -1.43
N THR A 26 -4.74 -11.62 -1.75
CA THR A 26 -5.24 -12.79 -2.49
C THR A 26 -5.72 -13.94 -1.60
N GLY A 27 -5.86 -13.71 -0.29
CA GLY A 27 -6.30 -14.73 0.68
C GLY A 27 -5.17 -15.10 1.63
N VAL A 28 -4.79 -16.39 1.64
CA VAL A 28 -3.70 -16.94 2.49
C VAL A 28 -2.30 -16.70 1.90
N GLU A 29 -2.26 -16.21 0.66
CA GLU A 29 -1.05 -16.01 -0.15
C GLU A 29 -0.41 -14.62 0.07
N ASP A 30 0.74 -14.41 -0.56
CA ASP A 30 1.44 -13.12 -0.65
C ASP A 30 0.55 -11.98 -1.16
N ALA A 31 0.81 -10.76 -0.68
CA ALA A 31 0.06 -9.58 -1.10
C ALA A 31 0.66 -9.01 -2.40
N ARG A 32 -0.21 -8.76 -3.39
CA ARG A 32 0.18 -8.11 -4.65
C ARG A 32 0.05 -6.60 -4.53
N LEU A 33 1.06 -5.88 -5.01
CA LEU A 33 1.14 -4.43 -4.93
C LEU A 33 0.98 -3.82 -6.32
N TYR A 34 0.18 -2.78 -6.38
CA TYR A 34 -0.11 -2.02 -7.60
C TYR A 34 -0.03 -0.52 -7.32
N LEU A 35 0.21 0.26 -8.37
CA LEU A 35 0.04 1.71 -8.37
C LEU A 35 -1.16 2.07 -9.27
N GLY A 36 -2.07 2.89 -8.77
CA GLY A 36 -3.25 3.29 -9.52
C GLY A 36 -4.32 3.96 -8.67
N ASP A 37 -5.51 4.06 -9.24
CA ASP A 37 -6.75 4.44 -8.54
C ASP A 37 -7.60 3.19 -8.33
N VAL A 38 -7.98 2.90 -7.08
CA VAL A 38 -8.77 1.72 -6.74
C VAL A 38 -10.18 1.75 -7.35
N SER A 39 -10.66 2.93 -7.76
CA SER A 39 -11.94 3.11 -8.45
C SER A 39 -11.85 2.88 -9.96
N ALA A 40 -10.64 2.90 -10.53
CA ALA A 40 -10.40 2.59 -11.93
C ALA A 40 -10.40 1.07 -12.18
N PRO A 41 -10.66 0.62 -13.42
CA PRO A 41 -10.49 -0.77 -13.82
C PRO A 41 -9.09 -1.29 -13.49
N LYS A 42 -9.01 -2.56 -13.09
CA LYS A 42 -7.74 -3.18 -12.66
C LYS A 42 -6.71 -3.24 -13.79
N GLU A 43 -7.15 -3.27 -15.04
CA GLU A 43 -6.28 -3.23 -16.23
C GLU A 43 -5.43 -1.95 -16.29
N GLU A 44 -5.88 -0.88 -15.63
CA GLU A 44 -5.17 0.39 -15.54
C GLU A 44 -4.17 0.42 -14.38
N TRP A 45 -4.21 -0.59 -13.48
CA TRP A 45 -3.31 -0.66 -12.35
C TRP A 45 -1.94 -1.20 -12.74
N ALA A 46 -0.89 -0.45 -12.46
CA ALA A 46 0.47 -0.87 -12.72
C ALA A 46 0.98 -1.79 -11.61
N SER A 47 1.15 -3.09 -11.90
CA SER A 47 1.82 -4.02 -10.97
C SER A 47 3.21 -3.51 -10.60
N CYS A 48 3.49 -3.39 -9.31
CA CYS A 48 4.75 -2.82 -8.83
C CYS A 48 5.54 -3.74 -7.89
N GLY A 49 4.94 -4.83 -7.41
CA GLY A 49 5.63 -5.81 -6.57
C GLY A 49 4.71 -6.89 -5.99
N THR A 50 5.31 -7.79 -5.22
CA THR A 50 4.62 -8.77 -4.38
C THR A 50 5.41 -8.87 -3.08
N ILE A 51 4.73 -8.88 -1.94
CA ILE A 51 5.34 -8.99 -0.62
C ILE A 51 4.75 -10.16 0.14
N HIS A 52 5.58 -10.77 0.99
CA HIS A 52 5.12 -11.87 1.83
C HIS A 52 3.98 -11.45 2.75
N ARG A 53 3.08 -12.41 3.01
CA ARG A 53 1.94 -12.17 3.89
C ARG A 53 2.36 -11.60 5.25
N GLU A 54 3.41 -12.15 5.85
CA GLU A 54 3.93 -11.68 7.15
C GLU A 54 4.34 -10.21 7.12
N LEU A 55 4.98 -9.78 6.02
CA LEU A 55 5.38 -8.39 5.82
C LEU A 55 4.16 -7.48 5.62
N SER A 56 3.16 -7.94 4.86
CA SER A 56 1.90 -7.22 4.70
C SER A 56 1.14 -7.05 6.01
N ASP A 57 1.09 -8.10 6.84
CA ASP A 57 0.44 -8.07 8.15
C ASP A 57 1.21 -7.12 9.10
N ALA A 58 2.55 -7.15 9.06
CA ALA A 58 3.39 -6.23 9.83
C ALA A 58 3.18 -4.76 9.42
N ILE A 59 3.00 -4.46 8.13
CA ILE A 59 2.63 -3.13 7.65
C ILE A 59 1.29 -2.69 8.24
N LEU A 60 0.30 -3.59 8.27
CA LEU A 60 -1.02 -3.28 8.82
C LEU A 60 -1.00 -3.05 10.33
N VAL A 61 -0.14 -3.75 11.06
CA VAL A 61 0.09 -3.51 12.51
C VAL A 61 0.81 -2.19 12.74
N ALA A 62 1.78 -1.84 11.89
CA ALA A 62 2.58 -0.62 12.02
C ALA A 62 1.88 0.66 11.56
N THR A 63 0.70 0.54 10.94
CA THR A 63 -0.08 1.67 10.40
C THR A 63 -1.51 1.64 10.94
N GLN A 64 -2.20 2.78 10.87
CA GLN A 64 -3.61 2.90 11.29
C GLN A 64 -4.52 3.24 10.12
N SER A 65 -5.82 2.99 10.27
CA SER A 65 -6.81 3.41 9.27
C SER A 65 -6.99 4.94 9.32
N GLY A 66 -7.18 5.57 8.17
CA GLY A 66 -7.20 7.02 8.04
C GLY A 66 -5.79 7.60 7.93
N LEU A 67 -5.57 8.79 8.48
CA LEU A 67 -4.31 9.53 8.35
C LEU A 67 -3.18 8.86 9.17
N ASN A 68 -2.04 8.67 8.53
CA ASN A 68 -0.78 8.25 9.13
C ASN A 68 0.27 9.35 8.97
N HIS A 69 1.08 9.52 10.01
CA HIS A 69 2.22 10.42 10.04
C HIS A 69 3.35 9.70 10.77
N LEU A 70 4.32 9.17 10.02
CA LEU A 70 5.35 8.27 10.54
C LEU A 70 6.74 8.76 10.13
N SER A 71 7.72 8.60 11.02
CA SER A 71 9.14 8.75 10.67
C SER A 71 9.71 7.37 10.35
N ILE A 72 10.18 7.18 9.13
CA ILE A 72 10.72 5.93 8.59
C ILE A 72 12.12 6.25 8.07
N ASP A 73 13.14 5.63 8.65
CA ASP A 73 14.55 5.79 8.27
C ASP A 73 15.01 7.26 8.18
N GLY A 74 14.49 8.10 9.08
CA GLY A 74 14.82 9.53 9.16
C GLY A 74 13.99 10.44 8.26
N GLN A 75 13.11 9.88 7.43
CA GLN A 75 12.19 10.61 6.56
C GLN A 75 10.76 10.57 7.10
N THR A 76 10.05 11.70 6.94
CA THR A 76 8.67 11.81 7.42
C THR A 76 7.69 11.51 6.29
N TYR A 77 6.85 10.50 6.48
CA TYR A 77 5.82 10.09 5.55
C TYR A 77 4.43 10.46 6.05
N ARG A 78 3.64 11.06 5.18
CA ARG A 78 2.23 11.37 5.39
C ARG A 78 1.41 10.66 4.33
N PHE A 79 0.42 9.89 4.76
CA PHE A 79 -0.46 9.16 3.85
C PHE A 79 -1.76 8.79 4.54
N THR A 80 -2.81 8.52 3.77
CA THR A 80 -4.02 7.88 4.29
C THR A 80 -4.03 6.40 3.97
N ARG A 81 -4.43 5.55 4.92
CA ARG A 81 -4.68 4.12 4.70
C ARG A 81 -6.18 3.85 4.78
N VAL A 82 -6.77 3.35 3.70
CA VAL A 82 -8.19 3.00 3.65
C VAL A 82 -8.38 1.56 3.20
N PHE A 83 -9.46 0.94 3.68
CA PHE A 83 -9.92 -0.34 3.15
C PHE A 83 -10.84 -0.08 1.94
N ALA A 84 -10.62 -0.83 0.87
CA ALA A 84 -11.42 -0.79 -0.34
C ALA A 84 -11.79 -2.21 -0.80
N GLN A 85 -12.76 -2.30 -1.70
CA GLN A 85 -13.14 -3.54 -2.38
C GLN A 85 -12.82 -3.39 -3.86
N ALA A 86 -12.12 -4.37 -4.42
CA ALA A 86 -11.82 -4.44 -5.84
C ALA A 86 -11.95 -5.88 -6.34
N GLU A 87 -12.72 -6.10 -7.40
CA GLU A 87 -12.99 -7.43 -7.96
C GLU A 87 -13.47 -8.46 -6.92
N ASN A 88 -14.33 -8.04 -5.98
CA ASN A 88 -14.79 -8.86 -4.83
C ASN A 88 -13.65 -9.32 -3.90
N ARG A 89 -12.49 -8.66 -3.93
CA ARG A 89 -11.36 -8.88 -3.02
C ARG A 89 -11.12 -7.63 -2.19
N GLY A 90 -10.71 -7.84 -0.94
CA GLY A 90 -10.28 -6.75 -0.07
C GLY A 90 -8.94 -6.17 -0.54
N ALA A 91 -8.90 -4.85 -0.65
CA ALA A 91 -7.69 -4.09 -0.94
C ALA A 91 -7.42 -3.08 0.19
N ILE A 92 -6.15 -2.82 0.44
CA ILE A 92 -5.72 -1.72 1.32
C ILE A 92 -5.07 -0.68 0.43
N VAL A 93 -5.53 0.56 0.52
CA VAL A 93 -5.05 1.66 -0.32
C VAL A 93 -4.30 2.63 0.56
N PHE A 94 -3.08 2.93 0.17
CA PHE A 94 -2.23 3.95 0.77
C PHE A 94 -2.15 5.11 -0.22
N THR A 95 -2.60 6.29 0.19
CA THR A 95 -2.53 7.51 -0.63
C THR A 95 -1.55 8.47 0.03
N PRO A 96 -0.34 8.62 -0.53
CA PRO A 96 0.62 9.62 -0.06
C PRO A 96 0.08 11.05 -0.16
N ALA A 97 0.58 11.94 0.69
CA ALA A 97 0.20 13.35 0.76
C ALA A 97 1.41 14.28 0.78
#